data_AF-A0A7C1QK55-F1
#
_entry.id   AF-A0A7C1QK55-F1
#
_cell.length_a   1.000
_cell.length_b   1.000
_cell.length_c   1.000
_cell.angle_alpha   90.00
_cell.angle_beta   90.00
_cell.angle_gamma   90.00
#
_symmetry.space_group_name_H-M   'P 1'
#
loop_
_entity.id
_entity.type
_entity.pdbx_description
1 polymer ?
#
loop_
_entity_poly.entity_id
_entity_poly.type
_entity_poly.pdbx_seq_one_letter_code
_entity_poly.pdbx_strand_id
1 'polypeptide(L)'
;MDTRITEFKKIPITRYVPELDLLSNPVLNAKEKEFLAELYEFMEKELDRELRKLEELNYLVEEPTQDKKKDIVIGIMKKLANKGYYSTILNTEDYEVGGIVRNALIAYALCGGRWSEYSERYIAGNYSIEMGRLAGGTLYCNPVNYAMDDIQKSKLLDPVARDGQIGASAMTEFNAGSDIFSMELRLSELDNKIIAKGKKLFITNGM
;
A
#
# COMPACT_ATOMS: atom_id res chain seq x y z
N MET A 1 26.23 17.87 20.49
CA MET A 1 26.65 17.90 19.08
C MET A 1 25.37 17.82 18.28
N ASP A 2 25.02 18.86 17.54
CA ASP A 2 23.77 18.94 16.77
C ASP A 2 23.87 17.94 15.60
N THR A 3 23.08 16.87 15.65
CA THR A 3 23.09 15.78 14.66
C THR A 3 22.06 15.96 13.56
N ARG A 4 21.43 17.13 13.47
CA ARG A 4 20.52 17.45 12.36
C ARG A 4 21.33 17.51 11.06
N ILE A 5 20.88 16.79 10.04
CA ILE A 5 21.47 16.86 8.69
C ILE A 5 21.33 18.33 8.23
N THR A 6 22.45 19.05 8.19
CA THR A 6 22.46 20.50 7.97
C THR A 6 22.02 20.89 6.57
N GLU A 7 22.19 20.02 5.57
CA GLU A 7 21.76 20.26 4.20
C GLU A 7 21.37 18.93 3.53
N PHE A 8 20.08 18.69 3.33
CA PHE A 8 19.64 17.63 2.43
C PHE A 8 19.80 18.11 0.98
N LYS A 9 20.87 17.71 0.31
CA LYS A 9 21.05 17.98 -1.12
C LYS A 9 20.14 17.05 -1.91
N LYS A 10 19.00 17.57 -2.39
CA LYS A 10 18.06 16.81 -3.23
C LYS A 10 18.79 16.18 -4.41
N ILE A 11 18.67 14.86 -4.57
CA ILE A 11 19.20 14.15 -5.73
C ILE A 11 18.33 14.54 -6.94
N PRO A 12 18.89 15.15 -7.99
CA PRO A 12 18.16 15.42 -9.21
C PRO A 12 17.98 14.11 -9.98
N ILE A 13 16.74 13.65 -10.12
CA ILE A 13 16.43 12.51 -10.99
C ILE A 13 16.43 13.04 -12.42
N THR A 14 17.36 12.53 -13.23
CA THR A 14 17.43 12.83 -14.67
C THR A 14 16.49 11.90 -15.44
N ARG A 15 16.09 12.34 -16.64
CA ARG A 15 15.02 11.79 -17.49
C ARG A 15 14.94 10.27 -17.60
N TYR A 16 16.06 9.55 -17.51
CA TYR A 16 16.08 8.12 -17.76
C TYR A 16 16.97 7.37 -16.77
N VAL A 17 16.33 6.54 -15.94
CA VAL A 17 16.97 5.44 -15.23
C VAL A 17 16.39 4.18 -15.86
N PRO A 18 17.10 3.53 -16.81
CA PRO A 18 16.57 2.38 -17.56
C PRO A 18 16.00 1.28 -16.66
N GLU A 19 16.60 1.09 -15.48
CA GLU A 19 16.21 0.11 -14.47
C GLU A 19 14.83 0.41 -13.85
N LEU A 20 14.34 1.64 -13.97
CA LEU A 20 13.03 2.08 -13.48
C LEU A 20 11.99 2.22 -14.61
N ASP A 21 12.36 1.99 -15.87
CA ASP A 21 11.42 2.01 -16.99
C ASP A 21 10.76 0.64 -17.18
N LEU A 22 9.76 0.39 -16.35
CA LEU A 22 8.98 -0.83 -16.41
C LEU A 22 8.18 -0.99 -17.71
N LEU A 23 7.76 0.11 -18.37
CA LEU A 23 6.99 0.05 -19.62
C LEU A 23 7.84 -0.48 -20.78
N SER A 24 9.15 -0.18 -20.76
CA SER A 24 10.11 -0.71 -21.72
C SER A 24 10.56 -2.14 -21.40
N ASN A 25 10.17 -2.71 -20.25
CA ASN A 25 10.62 -4.04 -19.83
C ASN A 25 10.13 -5.13 -20.83
N PRO A 26 11.03 -5.98 -21.37
CA PRO A 26 10.67 -7.00 -22.35
C PRO A 26 9.91 -8.19 -21.76
N VAL A 27 9.91 -8.36 -20.43
CA VAL A 27 9.18 -9.44 -19.76
C VAL A 27 7.67 -9.19 -19.78
N LEU A 28 7.26 -7.92 -19.80
CA LEU A 28 5.84 -7.55 -19.77
C LEU A 28 5.20 -7.70 -21.15
N ASN A 29 4.02 -8.31 -21.20
CA ASN A 29 3.21 -8.37 -22.41
C ASN A 29 2.46 -7.04 -22.67
N ALA A 30 1.77 -6.94 -23.80
CA ALA A 30 1.08 -5.71 -24.20
C ALA A 30 0.01 -5.26 -23.19
N LYS A 31 -0.75 -6.20 -22.62
CA LYS A 31 -1.83 -5.92 -21.66
C LYS A 31 -1.31 -5.49 -20.30
N GLU A 32 -0.21 -6.07 -19.86
CA GLU A 32 0.49 -5.64 -18.63
C GLU A 32 1.07 -4.24 -18.78
N LYS A 33 1.60 -3.90 -19.96
CA LYS A 33 2.08 -2.54 -20.26
C LYS A 33 0.96 -1.53 -20.32
N GLU A 34 -0.18 -1.90 -20.93
CA GLU A 34 -1.40 -1.07 -20.96
C GLU A 34 -1.89 -0.76 -19.55
N PHE A 35 -2.07 -1.80 -18.72
CA PHE A 35 -2.45 -1.65 -17.30
C PHE A 35 -1.48 -0.73 -16.54
N LEU A 36 -0.18 -0.91 -16.73
CA LEU A 36 0.83 -0.11 -16.06
C LEU A 36 0.82 1.35 -16.53
N ALA A 37 0.59 1.59 -17.82
CA ALA A 37 0.48 2.93 -18.39
C ALA A 37 -0.70 3.70 -17.79
N GLU A 38 -1.87 3.04 -17.68
CA GLU A 38 -3.07 3.59 -17.03
C GLU A 38 -2.85 3.87 -15.54
N LEU A 39 -2.21 2.95 -14.82
CA LEU A 39 -1.86 3.13 -13.42
C LEU A 39 -0.96 4.35 -13.22
N TYR A 40 0.07 4.52 -14.05
CA TYR A 40 0.95 5.67 -13.96
C TYR A 40 0.26 7.00 -14.31
N GLU A 41 -0.63 6.99 -15.31
CA GLU A 41 -1.45 8.16 -15.62
C GLU A 41 -2.35 8.53 -14.43
N PHE A 42 -2.96 7.52 -13.79
CA PHE A 42 -3.71 7.71 -12.55
C PHE A 42 -2.82 8.27 -11.42
N MET A 43 -1.63 7.73 -11.20
CA MET A 43 -0.70 8.24 -10.19
C MET A 43 -0.37 9.72 -10.44
N GLU A 44 -0.07 10.09 -11.68
CA GLU A 44 0.27 11.45 -12.06
C GLU A 44 -0.90 12.43 -11.86
N LYS A 45 -2.11 12.04 -12.27
CA LYS A 45 -3.29 12.91 -12.22
C LYS A 45 -3.92 12.98 -10.84
N GLU A 46 -3.96 11.86 -10.13
CA GLU A 46 -4.78 11.70 -8.93
C GLU A 46 -3.95 11.57 -7.64
N LEU A 47 -2.68 11.16 -7.70
CA LEU A 47 -1.87 10.91 -6.49
C LEU A 47 -0.68 11.86 -6.32
N ASP A 48 -0.10 12.41 -7.39
CA ASP A 48 1.15 13.20 -7.35
C ASP A 48 1.08 14.35 -6.32
N ARG A 49 -0.07 15.03 -6.22
CA ARG A 49 -0.26 16.11 -5.24
C ARG A 49 -0.14 15.62 -3.79
N GLU A 50 -0.84 14.54 -3.44
CA GLU A 50 -0.82 13.95 -2.11
C GLU A 50 0.54 13.31 -1.79
N LEU A 51 1.17 12.65 -2.76
CA LEU A 51 2.50 12.05 -2.62
C LEU A 51 3.56 13.12 -2.32
N ARG A 52 3.50 14.28 -3.00
CA ARG A 52 4.38 15.43 -2.69
C ARG A 52 4.17 15.97 -1.29
N LYS A 53 2.92 16.14 -0.86
CA LYS A 53 2.62 16.58 0.52
C LYS A 53 3.16 15.59 1.55
N LEU A 54 3.02 14.29 1.29
CA LEU A 54 3.55 13.25 2.18
C LEU A 54 5.08 13.33 2.30
N GLU A 55 5.74 13.58 1.17
CA GLU A 55 7.18 13.77 1.11
C GLU A 55 7.64 15.05 1.82
N GLU A 56 6.95 16.17 1.64
CA GLU A 56 7.22 17.42 2.38
C GLU A 56 7.16 17.21 3.91
N LEU A 57 6.17 16.44 4.39
CA LEU A 57 6.05 16.10 5.81
C LEU A 57 7.18 15.19 6.33
N ASN A 58 7.98 14.56 5.48
CA ASN A 58 9.15 13.79 5.93
C ASN A 58 10.32 14.68 6.36
N TYR A 59 10.33 15.95 5.95
CA TYR A 59 11.38 16.90 6.30
C TYR A 59 11.09 17.73 7.56
N LEU A 60 9.87 17.63 8.12
CA LEU A 60 9.48 18.33 9.34
C LEU A 60 9.79 17.48 10.58
N VAL A 61 10.99 17.66 11.13
CA VAL A 61 11.49 16.88 12.29
C VAL A 61 10.89 17.34 13.62
N GLU A 62 10.59 18.64 13.75
CA GLU A 62 10.17 19.27 15.01
C GLU A 62 8.64 19.33 15.19
N GLU A 63 7.86 18.95 14.18
CA GLU A 63 6.39 18.94 14.22
C GLU A 63 5.81 17.53 14.36
N PRO A 64 4.77 17.32 15.18
CA PRO A 64 3.95 16.10 15.10
C PRO A 64 3.28 16.01 13.72
N THR A 65 3.81 15.15 12.84
CA THR A 65 3.28 14.99 11.47
C THR A 65 2.34 13.79 11.32
N GLN A 66 2.15 13.00 12.36
CA GLN A 66 1.55 11.65 12.25
C GLN A 66 0.07 11.73 11.86
N ASP A 67 -0.69 12.61 12.49
CA ASP A 67 -2.10 12.82 12.15
C ASP A 67 -2.26 13.41 10.74
N LYS A 68 -1.37 14.34 10.35
CA LYS A 68 -1.34 14.91 8.99
C LYS A 68 -1.08 13.83 7.94
N LYS A 69 -0.15 12.91 8.22
CA LYS A 69 0.17 11.78 7.33
C LYS A 69 -0.99 10.78 7.27
N LYS A 70 -1.67 10.51 8.38
CA LYS A 70 -2.82 9.60 8.47
C LYS A 70 -3.91 9.99 7.47
N ASP A 71 -4.34 11.24 7.47
CA ASP A 71 -5.41 11.70 6.58
C ASP A 71 -5.03 11.60 5.09
N ILE A 72 -3.78 11.93 4.75
CA ILE A 72 -3.25 11.81 3.39
C ILE A 72 -3.24 10.35 2.95
N VAL A 73 -2.73 9.45 3.79
CA VAL A 73 -2.66 8.00 3.50
C VAL A 73 -4.06 7.44 3.30
N ILE A 74 -5.02 7.74 4.18
CA ILE A 74 -6.42 7.30 4.03
C ILE A 74 -7.02 7.82 2.72
N GLY A 75 -6.77 9.08 2.37
CA GLY A 75 -7.20 9.66 1.10
C GLY A 75 -6.66 8.90 -0.12
N ILE A 76 -5.36 8.57 -0.09
CA ILE A 76 -4.72 7.79 -1.16
C ILE A 76 -5.32 6.37 -1.25
N MET A 77 -5.53 5.66 -0.12
CA MET A 77 -6.13 4.31 -0.13
C MET A 77 -7.53 4.30 -0.75
N LYS A 78 -8.35 5.31 -0.44
CA LYS A 78 -9.67 5.48 -1.08
C LYS A 78 -9.56 5.69 -2.59
N LYS A 79 -8.63 6.54 -3.04
CA LYS A 79 -8.40 6.76 -4.49
C LYS A 79 -7.94 5.47 -5.19
N LEU A 80 -7.05 4.71 -4.56
CA LEU A 80 -6.61 3.41 -5.06
C LEU A 80 -7.78 2.42 -5.14
N ALA A 81 -8.62 2.35 -4.10
CA ALA A 81 -9.76 1.43 -4.06
C ALA A 81 -10.80 1.76 -5.15
N ASN A 82 -11.14 3.04 -5.32
CA ASN A 82 -12.05 3.53 -6.36
C ASN A 82 -11.61 3.18 -7.80
N LYS A 83 -10.32 2.89 -7.99
CA LYS A 83 -9.73 2.50 -9.29
C LYS A 83 -9.26 1.05 -9.31
N GLY A 84 -9.66 0.22 -8.34
CA GLY A 84 -9.31 -1.21 -8.32
C GLY A 84 -7.83 -1.50 -8.02
N TYR A 85 -7.07 -0.51 -7.54
CA TYR A 85 -5.65 -0.64 -7.24
C TYR A 85 -5.35 -0.92 -5.77
N TYR A 86 -6.30 -0.74 -4.84
CA TYR A 86 -6.05 -1.06 -3.43
C TYR A 86 -5.96 -2.57 -3.22
N SER A 87 -6.95 -3.31 -3.73
CA SER A 87 -7.03 -4.77 -3.66
C SER A 87 -7.40 -5.37 -5.01
N THR A 88 -6.88 -6.56 -5.31
CA THR A 88 -7.09 -7.23 -6.61
C THR A 88 -8.07 -8.42 -6.54
N ILE A 89 -8.64 -8.68 -5.37
CA ILE A 89 -9.41 -9.91 -5.10
C ILE A 89 -10.87 -9.88 -5.55
N LEU A 90 -11.49 -8.70 -5.66
CA LEU A 90 -12.91 -8.54 -6.01
C LEU A 90 -13.14 -7.97 -7.41
N ASN A 91 -12.07 -7.63 -8.13
CA ASN A 91 -12.11 -6.98 -9.44
C ASN A 91 -11.44 -7.85 -10.50
N THR A 92 -11.60 -9.17 -10.40
CA THR A 92 -10.97 -10.12 -11.33
C THR A 92 -11.56 -10.05 -12.74
N GLU A 93 -12.80 -9.59 -12.88
CA GLU A 93 -13.48 -9.42 -14.16
C GLU A 93 -13.23 -8.04 -14.79
N ASP A 94 -12.79 -7.07 -13.99
CA ASP A 94 -12.58 -5.68 -14.43
C ASP A 94 -11.29 -5.52 -15.26
N TYR A 95 -10.39 -6.52 -15.23
CA TYR A 95 -9.07 -6.44 -15.88
C TYR A 95 -8.70 -7.75 -16.56
N GLU A 96 -8.06 -7.65 -17.72
CA GLU A 96 -7.49 -8.80 -18.42
C GLU A 96 -6.21 -9.34 -17.76
N VAL A 97 -5.54 -8.53 -16.93
CA VAL A 97 -4.31 -8.91 -16.23
C VAL A 97 -4.66 -9.63 -14.92
N GLY A 98 -4.07 -10.81 -14.71
CA GLY A 98 -4.32 -11.63 -13.51
C GLY A 98 -3.98 -10.92 -12.20
N GLY A 99 -4.74 -11.20 -11.14
CA GLY A 99 -4.66 -10.46 -9.86
C GLY A 99 -3.29 -10.50 -9.16
N ILE A 100 -2.52 -11.58 -9.32
CA ILE A 100 -1.14 -11.68 -8.78
C ILE A 100 -0.21 -10.72 -9.51
N VAL A 101 -0.24 -10.74 -10.86
CA VAL A 101 0.58 -9.85 -11.69
C VAL A 101 0.19 -8.40 -11.45
N ARG A 102 -1.11 -8.09 -11.37
CA ARG A 102 -1.58 -6.75 -11.00
C ARG A 102 -1.03 -6.28 -9.67
N ASN A 103 -1.06 -7.12 -8.63
CA ASN A 103 -0.47 -6.78 -7.32
C ASN A 103 1.01 -6.42 -7.43
N ALA A 104 1.79 -7.18 -8.21
CA ALA A 104 3.20 -6.90 -8.42
C ALA A 104 3.41 -5.58 -9.18
N LEU A 105 2.68 -5.36 -10.30
CA LEU A 105 2.78 -4.13 -11.09
C LEU A 105 2.37 -2.89 -10.29
N ILE A 106 1.30 -2.99 -9.49
CA ILE A 106 0.89 -1.92 -8.58
C ILE A 106 2.00 -1.60 -7.58
N ALA A 107 2.60 -2.63 -6.98
CA ALA A 107 3.69 -2.44 -6.02
C ALA A 107 4.92 -1.77 -6.64
N TYR A 108 5.34 -2.23 -7.82
CA TYR A 108 6.47 -1.64 -8.52
C TYR A 108 6.20 -0.19 -8.91
N ALA A 109 5.01 0.13 -9.43
CA ALA A 109 4.65 1.50 -9.77
C ALA A 109 4.60 2.41 -8.54
N LEU A 110 3.92 1.98 -7.47
CA LEU A 110 3.77 2.76 -6.25
C LEU A 110 5.09 2.92 -5.50
N CYS A 111 6.04 1.99 -5.61
CA CYS A 111 7.38 2.16 -5.03
C CYS A 111 8.29 3.01 -5.92
N GLY A 112 8.29 2.73 -7.22
CA GLY A 112 9.30 3.21 -8.17
C GLY A 112 8.93 4.44 -8.97
N GLY A 113 7.66 4.87 -8.96
CA GLY A 113 7.21 6.02 -9.75
C GLY A 113 7.48 5.87 -11.25
N ARG A 114 7.45 6.99 -11.98
CA ARG A 114 7.97 7.06 -13.36
C ARG A 114 8.41 8.46 -13.75
N TRP A 115 9.24 8.56 -14.79
CA TRP A 115 9.34 9.80 -15.54
C TRP A 115 8.09 10.02 -16.39
N SER A 116 7.48 11.21 -16.32
CA SER A 116 6.38 11.62 -17.18
C SER A 116 6.91 12.48 -18.33
N GLU A 117 6.68 12.00 -19.56
CA GLU A 117 6.96 12.77 -20.78
C GLU A 117 5.98 13.93 -20.96
N TYR A 118 4.77 13.87 -20.37
CA TYR A 118 3.78 14.95 -20.47
C TYR A 118 4.16 16.16 -19.62
N SER A 119 4.59 15.92 -18.38
CA SER A 119 4.94 16.98 -17.43
C SER A 119 6.43 17.23 -17.28
N GLU A 120 7.26 16.53 -18.07
CA GLU A 120 8.73 16.54 -18.05
C GLU A 120 9.31 16.47 -16.63
N ARG A 121 8.71 15.63 -15.79
CA ARG A 121 9.14 15.44 -14.40
C ARG A 121 9.06 13.98 -13.99
N TYR A 122 9.81 13.64 -12.94
CA TYR A 122 9.60 12.41 -12.22
C TYR A 122 8.38 12.50 -11.29
N ILE A 123 7.41 11.61 -11.51
CA ILE A 123 6.26 11.36 -10.65
C ILE A 123 6.69 10.31 -9.63
N ALA A 124 6.87 10.74 -8.39
CA ALA A 124 7.47 9.91 -7.36
C ALA A 124 6.54 8.79 -6.91
N GLY A 125 7.10 7.59 -6.72
CA GLY A 125 6.50 6.57 -5.88
C GLY A 125 6.70 6.89 -4.39
N ASN A 126 6.04 6.12 -3.53
CA ASN A 126 6.23 6.16 -2.09
C ASN A 126 6.08 4.74 -1.49
N TYR A 127 7.18 4.21 -0.93
CA TYR A 127 7.21 2.89 -0.30
C TYR A 127 6.22 2.73 0.86
N SER A 128 5.99 3.79 1.65
CA SER A 128 5.04 3.73 2.77
C SER A 128 3.60 3.59 2.29
N ILE A 129 3.27 4.20 1.14
CA ILE A 129 1.96 4.00 0.49
C ILE A 129 1.82 2.55 0.00
N GLU A 130 2.82 2.00 -0.68
CA GLU A 130 2.74 0.59 -1.09
C GLU A 130 2.63 -0.35 0.11
N MET A 131 3.39 -0.13 1.18
CA MET A 131 3.29 -0.94 2.40
C MET A 131 1.91 -0.85 3.05
N GLY A 132 1.33 0.36 3.13
CA GLY A 132 -0.03 0.55 3.63
C GLY A 132 -1.09 -0.11 2.75
N ARG A 133 -0.90 -0.08 1.42
CA ARG A 133 -1.74 -0.76 0.44
C ARG A 133 -1.67 -2.27 0.63
N LEU A 134 -0.46 -2.83 0.65
CA LEU A 134 -0.20 -4.26 0.79
C LEU A 134 -0.78 -4.80 2.10
N ALA A 135 -0.62 -4.07 3.21
CA ALA A 135 -1.13 -4.47 4.52
C ALA A 135 -2.66 -4.67 4.54
N GLY A 136 -3.41 -3.75 3.91
CA GLY A 136 -4.86 -3.88 3.83
C GLY A 136 -5.34 -4.69 2.63
N GLY A 137 -4.99 -4.25 1.43
CA GLY A 137 -5.48 -4.80 0.17
C GLY A 137 -4.99 -6.22 -0.16
N THR A 138 -3.94 -6.71 0.50
CA THR A 138 -3.42 -8.08 0.31
C THR A 138 -3.36 -8.86 1.62
N LEU A 139 -2.62 -8.39 2.63
CA LEU A 139 -2.40 -9.16 3.86
C LEU A 139 -3.65 -9.30 4.73
N TYR A 140 -4.58 -8.32 4.69
CA TYR A 140 -5.88 -8.43 5.32
C TYR A 140 -6.92 -9.06 4.38
N CYS A 141 -7.07 -8.53 3.16
CA CYS A 141 -8.13 -8.98 2.25
C CYS A 141 -8.01 -10.45 1.83
N ASN A 142 -6.80 -10.98 1.59
CA ASN A 142 -6.66 -12.36 1.12
C ASN A 142 -7.16 -13.38 2.17
N PRO A 143 -6.70 -13.35 3.44
CA PRO A 143 -7.23 -14.22 4.48
C PRO A 143 -8.73 -14.11 4.68
N VAL A 144 -9.27 -12.89 4.70
CA VAL A 144 -10.70 -12.67 4.85
C VAL A 144 -11.46 -13.30 3.67
N ASN A 145 -10.96 -13.19 2.44
CA ASN A 145 -11.64 -13.76 1.28
C ASN A 145 -11.68 -15.29 1.27
N TYR A 146 -10.61 -15.98 1.67
CA TYR A 146 -10.63 -17.45 1.65
C TYR A 146 -11.19 -18.10 2.92
N ALA A 147 -11.23 -17.38 4.05
CA ALA A 147 -11.65 -17.97 5.34
C ALA A 147 -13.12 -17.67 5.72
N MET A 148 -13.75 -16.67 5.11
CA MET A 148 -15.06 -16.17 5.53
C MET A 148 -16.19 -16.56 4.59
N ASP A 149 -17.42 -16.61 5.11
CA ASP A 149 -18.65 -16.74 4.32
C ASP A 149 -19.09 -15.42 3.66
N ASP A 150 -20.09 -15.46 2.78
CA ASP A 150 -20.54 -14.28 2.03
C ASP A 150 -21.09 -13.15 2.93
N ILE A 151 -21.75 -13.50 4.04
CA ILE A 151 -22.30 -12.52 4.98
C ILE A 151 -21.14 -11.81 5.69
N GLN A 152 -20.12 -12.56 6.11
CA GLN A 152 -18.91 -12.03 6.72
C GLN A 152 -18.08 -11.21 5.71
N LYS A 153 -17.95 -11.67 4.46
CA LYS A 153 -17.26 -10.90 3.41
C LYS A 153 -17.93 -9.55 3.15
N SER A 154 -19.26 -9.49 3.08
CA SER A 154 -19.95 -8.21 2.89
C SER A 154 -19.68 -7.21 4.02
N LYS A 155 -19.40 -7.69 5.24
CA LYS A 155 -19.14 -6.86 6.42
C LYS A 155 -17.67 -6.53 6.64
N LEU A 156 -16.77 -7.44 6.27
CA LEU A 156 -15.34 -7.36 6.62
C LEU A 156 -14.45 -7.14 5.39
N LEU A 157 -14.83 -7.71 4.25
CA LEU A 157 -14.03 -7.65 3.02
C LEU A 157 -14.37 -6.45 2.17
N ASP A 158 -15.64 -6.26 1.84
CA ASP A 158 -16.09 -5.19 0.94
C ASP A 158 -15.67 -3.79 1.41
N PRO A 159 -15.78 -3.43 2.71
CA PRO A 159 -15.37 -2.11 3.17
C PRO A 159 -13.88 -1.81 2.94
N VAL A 160 -13.02 -2.83 3.04
CA VAL A 160 -11.59 -2.67 2.78
C VAL A 160 -11.34 -2.73 1.28
N ALA A 161 -11.72 -3.83 0.63
CA ALA A 161 -11.36 -4.11 -0.76
C ALA A 161 -12.01 -3.14 -1.77
N ARG A 162 -13.25 -2.68 -1.55
CA ARG A 162 -13.97 -1.78 -2.46
C ARG A 162 -13.95 -0.33 -1.99
N ASP A 163 -14.23 -0.09 -0.71
CA ASP A 163 -14.42 1.29 -0.21
C ASP A 163 -13.11 1.95 0.27
N GLY A 164 -12.01 1.19 0.32
CA GLY A 164 -10.70 1.67 0.73
C GLY A 164 -10.61 1.98 2.23
N GLN A 165 -11.41 1.31 3.07
CA GLN A 165 -11.16 1.31 4.51
C GLN A 165 -9.81 0.68 4.81
N ILE A 166 -9.18 1.14 5.89
CA ILE A 166 -7.85 0.70 6.27
C ILE A 166 -7.93 -0.69 6.91
N GLY A 167 -7.36 -1.69 6.23
CA GLY A 167 -7.10 -3.02 6.79
C GLY A 167 -5.67 -3.16 7.34
N ALA A 168 -5.48 -4.05 8.30
CA ALA A 168 -4.18 -4.40 8.88
C ALA A 168 -4.09 -5.90 9.16
N SER A 169 -2.88 -6.45 9.13
CA SER A 169 -2.60 -7.84 9.53
C SER A 169 -1.73 -7.87 10.77
N ALA A 170 -2.26 -8.45 11.85
CA ALA A 170 -1.66 -8.37 13.19
C ALA A 170 -1.00 -9.68 13.61
N MET A 171 0.15 -10.00 13.02
CA MET A 171 0.85 -11.28 13.27
C MET A 171 1.95 -11.15 14.34
N THR A 172 2.86 -10.20 14.23
CA THR A 172 4.07 -10.09 15.05
C THR A 172 3.80 -9.82 16.54
N GLU A 173 4.52 -10.53 17.42
CA GLU A 173 4.53 -10.38 18.89
C GLU A 173 5.95 -10.09 19.39
N PHE A 174 6.09 -9.61 20.63
CA PHE A 174 7.39 -9.15 21.15
C PHE A 174 8.45 -10.28 21.17
N ASN A 175 7.98 -11.50 21.43
CA ASN A 175 8.77 -12.72 21.46
C ASN A 175 8.75 -13.50 20.13
N ALA A 176 7.91 -13.12 19.17
CA ALA A 176 7.64 -13.90 17.95
C ALA A 176 7.53 -13.01 16.70
N GLY A 177 8.60 -13.01 15.90
CA GLY A 177 8.66 -12.36 14.57
C GLY A 177 9.06 -13.36 13.50
N SER A 178 10.34 -13.73 13.43
CA SER A 178 10.82 -14.78 12.51
C SER A 178 10.30 -16.16 12.88
N ASP A 179 10.18 -16.45 14.19
CA ASP A 179 9.59 -17.67 14.71
C ASP A 179 8.13 -17.43 15.13
N ILE A 180 7.23 -17.42 14.14
CA ILE A 180 5.80 -17.19 14.36
C ILE A 180 5.12 -18.29 15.19
N PHE A 181 5.72 -19.47 15.29
CA PHE A 181 5.16 -20.58 16.07
C PHE A 181 5.27 -20.35 17.58
N SER A 182 6.15 -19.45 18.01
CA SER A 182 6.32 -19.05 19.42
C SER A 182 5.36 -17.95 19.87
N MET A 183 4.33 -17.62 19.07
CA MET A 183 3.28 -16.68 19.48
C MET A 183 2.56 -17.12 20.76
N GLU A 184 2.25 -16.16 21.62
CA GLU A 184 1.62 -16.35 22.93
C GLU A 184 0.20 -15.77 23.01
N LEU A 185 -0.29 -15.01 22.01
CA LEU A 185 -1.68 -14.55 22.01
C LEU A 185 -2.63 -15.73 22.17
N ARG A 186 -3.48 -15.66 23.20
CA ARG A 186 -4.42 -16.72 23.54
C ARG A 186 -5.82 -16.36 23.09
N LEU A 187 -6.49 -17.33 22.47
CA LEU A 187 -7.91 -17.31 22.21
C LEU A 187 -8.60 -18.23 23.22
N SER A 188 -9.60 -17.73 23.93
CA SER A 188 -10.45 -18.54 24.82
C SER A 188 -11.91 -18.31 24.51
N GLU A 189 -12.69 -19.38 24.44
CA GLU A 189 -14.14 -19.31 24.26
C GLU A 189 -14.83 -19.10 25.62
N LEU A 190 -15.71 -18.09 25.71
CA LEU A 190 -16.51 -17.81 26.90
C LEU A 190 -17.86 -17.22 26.48
N ASP A 191 -18.96 -17.82 26.91
CA ASP A 191 -20.33 -17.32 26.71
C ASP A 191 -20.65 -16.94 25.25
N ASN A 192 -20.37 -17.85 24.29
CA ASN A 192 -20.52 -17.64 22.84
C ASN A 192 -19.70 -16.46 22.29
N LYS A 193 -18.57 -16.13 22.93
CA LYS A 193 -17.60 -15.13 22.47
C LYS A 193 -16.20 -15.72 22.43
N ILE A 194 -15.38 -15.17 21.54
CA ILE A 194 -13.93 -15.39 21.54
C ILE A 194 -13.28 -14.22 22.28
N ILE A 195 -12.53 -14.52 23.33
CA ILE A 195 -11.69 -13.57 24.04
C ILE A 195 -10.26 -13.75 23.54
N ALA A 196 -9.73 -12.72 22.88
CA ALA A 196 -8.33 -12.66 22.47
C ALA A 196 -7.52 -11.87 23.49
N LYS A 197 -6.47 -12.47 24.07
CA LYS A 197 -5.58 -11.83 25.04
C LYS A 197 -4.13 -11.96 24.62
N GLY A 198 -3.48 -10.83 24.38
CA GLY A 198 -2.08 -10.75 23.97
C GLY A 198 -1.68 -9.33 23.59
N LYS A 199 -0.46 -9.15 23.09
CA LYS A 199 0.02 -7.88 22.54
C LYS A 199 0.65 -8.12 21.17
N LYS A 200 0.29 -7.31 20.19
CA LYS A 200 0.90 -7.28 18.86
C LYS A 200 1.73 -6.00 18.71
N LEU A 201 2.77 -6.03 17.88
CA LEU A 201 3.62 -4.86 17.61
C LEU A 201 4.08 -4.83 16.15
N PHE A 202 4.54 -3.65 15.70
CA PHE A 202 4.97 -3.41 14.31
C PHE A 202 3.87 -3.66 13.27
N ILE A 203 2.63 -3.35 13.64
CA ILE A 203 1.48 -3.54 12.77
C ILE A 203 1.33 -2.33 11.85
N THR A 204 1.66 -2.52 10.58
CA THR A 204 1.38 -1.53 9.53
C THR A 204 -0.13 -1.27 9.52
N ASN A 205 -0.52 0.01 9.48
CA ASN A 205 -1.90 0.48 9.60
C ASN A 205 -2.57 0.30 10.98
N GLY A 206 -1.86 -0.16 12.01
CA GLY A 206 -2.45 -0.47 13.32
C GLY A 206 -2.68 0.71 14.28
N MET A 207 -2.75 1.96 13.79
CA MET A 207 -2.84 3.19 14.59
C MET A 207 -4.19 3.91 14.51
#